data_AF-A0AAN6F5F1-F1
#
_entry.id   AF-A0AAN6F5F1-F1
#
_cell.length_a   1.000
_cell.length_b   1.000
_cell.length_c   1.000
_cell.angle_alpha   90.00
_cell.angle_beta   90.00
_cell.angle_gamma   90.00
#
_symmetry.space_group_name_H-M   'P 1'
#
loop_
_entity.id
_entity.type
_entity.pdbx_description
1 polymer ?
#
loop_
_entity_poly.entity_id
_entity_poly.type
_entity_poly.pdbx_seq_one_letter_code
_entity_poly.pdbx_strand_id
1 'polypeptide(L)'
;MPFPFVLSTTSRASFTDSLSSTTHPSLPSTASSRRSVLRAALKSHKRLSPSDQATNLPAVVTAIQDYLRYLLTLDLALCGKPVSGEDVDATLIREPQFAWRPTLGAGGIPGRENERIKGQGIDYEIFFVHHTLALVQNLLARQSLLGLYASTSPTTEQRTAAIQAATKYLKVAHSLHSYLLLRAKSSTDGPLHFPPSAVDVSLEVQSALQHLTRAEFNLLCVLKDDPYPALLIQSRNKDDRDWMIRPPTIPKVRAQVLTRLCIGAAEHASLATVALKSDSYKVSKDLLEYCEGIRRASRAKACRFQALDEDMAGSTGKAIAWLRAARNGLGLEVGKDGAAKSSGLGKLKASWTERREDKKIEKGSASWGMDGGKLEEARIVEYLDQKMNKENDTMNIQLVPEWKPLLATLPSGMNMPIDEKWKPTVLEEDELAAMRAPPEHYDMADGGSSEDEDGSPKQPVGAFPGTHGDYGGNVTTTYY
;
A
#
# COMPACT_ATOMS: atom_id res chain seq x y z
N MET A 1 -7.08 -5.18 -9.25
CA MET A 1 -6.90 -5.71 -7.89
C MET A 1 -5.51 -5.31 -7.41
N PRO A 2 -5.34 -4.48 -6.36
CA PRO A 2 -4.02 -4.01 -5.91
C PRO A 2 -3.13 -5.13 -5.37
N PHE A 3 -1.80 -4.96 -5.42
CA PHE A 3 -0.84 -5.97 -4.96
C PHE A 3 -0.94 -6.26 -3.44
N PRO A 4 -0.86 -7.53 -2.99
CA PRO A 4 -0.85 -7.88 -1.56
C PRO A 4 0.53 -7.67 -0.94
N PHE A 5 0.85 -6.41 -0.64
CA PHE A 5 2.10 -6.07 0.03
C PHE A 5 2.24 -6.72 1.41
N VAL A 6 3.49 -7.03 1.78
CA VAL A 6 3.84 -7.44 3.14
C VAL A 6 4.41 -6.25 3.87
N LEU A 7 3.93 -6.00 5.09
CA LEU A 7 4.40 -4.87 5.90
C LEU A 7 5.77 -5.15 6.53
N SER A 8 6.66 -4.17 6.41
CA SER A 8 7.98 -4.19 7.01
C SER A 8 7.90 -4.19 8.55
N THR A 9 8.89 -4.79 9.21
CA THR A 9 8.97 -4.80 10.68
C THR A 9 10.25 -4.14 11.15
N THR A 10 10.22 -3.48 12.30
CA THR A 10 11.37 -2.71 12.82
C THR A 10 11.92 -3.25 14.16
N SER A 11 13.20 -2.97 14.44
CA SER A 11 13.86 -3.30 15.70
C SER A 11 13.51 -2.30 16.79
N ARG A 12 13.92 -2.59 18.03
CA ARG A 12 13.94 -1.57 19.09
C ARG A 12 14.99 -0.52 18.73
N ALA A 13 14.67 0.74 18.97
CA ALA A 13 15.56 1.90 18.94
C ALA A 13 14.96 2.96 19.87
N SER A 14 15.81 3.79 20.48
CA SER A 14 15.40 4.89 21.35
C SER A 14 16.03 6.19 20.85
N PHE A 15 15.24 7.25 20.76
CA PHE A 15 15.74 8.58 20.44
C PHE A 15 16.52 9.19 21.60
N THR A 16 16.22 8.83 22.85
CA THR A 16 16.96 9.31 24.04
C THR A 16 18.45 8.96 24.01
N ASP A 17 18.84 7.92 23.27
CA ASP A 17 20.24 7.50 23.16
C ASP A 17 21.03 8.36 22.16
N SER A 18 20.31 9.12 21.32
CA SER A 18 20.83 9.83 20.14
C SER A 18 20.50 11.32 20.13
N LEU A 19 19.45 11.73 20.83
CA LEU A 19 18.89 13.09 20.85
C LEU A 19 18.62 13.52 22.28
N SER A 20 18.87 14.80 22.55
CA SER A 20 18.42 15.50 23.75
C SER A 20 17.67 16.77 23.36
N SER A 21 16.82 17.28 24.26
CA SER A 21 16.22 18.60 24.10
C SER A 21 16.23 19.31 25.44
N THR A 22 16.69 20.55 25.44
CA THR A 22 16.73 21.41 26.62
C THR A 22 15.34 22.00 26.90
N THR A 23 14.66 22.48 25.85
CA THR A 23 13.33 23.09 25.97
C THR A 23 12.23 22.06 26.15
N HIS A 24 12.34 20.89 25.50
CA HIS A 24 11.32 19.83 25.49
C HIS A 24 11.91 18.46 25.86
N PRO A 25 12.42 18.25 27.08
CA PRO A 25 13.17 17.05 27.47
C PRO A 25 12.37 15.75 27.32
N SER A 26 11.05 15.81 27.40
CA SER A 26 10.19 14.63 27.25
C SER A 26 9.94 14.23 25.78
N LEU A 27 10.22 15.09 24.80
CA LEU A 27 9.94 14.85 23.38
C LEU A 27 10.68 13.60 22.83
N PRO A 28 12.02 13.45 22.96
CA PRO A 28 12.71 12.23 22.51
C PRO A 28 12.20 10.95 23.20
N SER A 29 11.84 11.03 24.48
CA SER A 29 11.31 9.89 25.23
C SER A 29 9.91 9.47 24.77
N THR A 30 9.05 10.44 24.49
CA THR A 30 7.68 10.21 23.99
C THR A 30 7.71 9.69 22.56
N ALA A 31 8.57 10.25 21.71
CA ALA A 31 8.80 9.73 20.35
C ALA A 31 9.27 8.26 20.38
N SER A 32 10.17 7.91 21.30
CA SER A 32 10.63 6.52 21.50
C SER A 32 9.50 5.59 21.95
N SER A 33 8.63 6.09 22.83
CA SER A 33 7.45 5.36 23.29
C SER A 33 6.47 5.11 22.14
N ARG A 34 6.17 6.12 21.33
CA ARG A 34 5.29 5.98 20.14
C ARG A 34 5.88 5.05 19.08
N ARG A 35 7.21 5.11 18.86
CA ARG A 35 7.93 4.15 18.02
C ARG A 35 7.76 2.71 18.51
N SER A 36 7.77 2.50 19.83
CA SER A 36 7.57 1.18 20.43
C SER A 36 6.16 0.64 20.18
N VAL A 37 5.14 1.50 20.22
CA VAL A 37 3.74 1.18 19.87
C VAL A 37 3.64 0.79 18.40
N LEU A 38 4.23 1.57 17.49
CA LEU A 38 4.28 1.22 16.06
C LEU A 38 4.92 -0.16 15.85
N ARG A 39 6.08 -0.41 16.47
CA ARG A 39 6.75 -1.71 16.38
C ARG A 39 5.86 -2.85 16.88
N ALA A 40 5.15 -2.64 17.99
CA ALA A 40 4.23 -3.64 18.54
C ALA A 40 3.07 -3.90 17.56
N ALA A 41 2.46 -2.85 17.01
CA ALA A 41 1.38 -2.96 16.03
C ALA A 41 1.81 -3.75 14.78
N LEU A 42 2.98 -3.44 14.21
CA LEU A 42 3.52 -4.16 13.03
C LEU A 42 3.82 -5.63 13.35
N LYS A 43 4.39 -5.91 14.54
CA LYS A 43 4.69 -7.28 14.98
C LYS A 43 3.41 -8.08 15.23
N SER A 44 2.40 -7.47 15.84
CA SER A 44 1.10 -8.08 16.06
C SER A 44 0.41 -8.37 14.74
N HIS A 45 0.32 -7.38 13.84
CA HIS A 45 -0.25 -7.55 12.51
C HIS A 45 0.37 -8.73 11.77
N LYS A 46 1.70 -8.82 11.74
CA LYS A 46 2.41 -9.92 11.07
C LYS A 46 2.04 -11.33 11.61
N ARG A 47 1.71 -11.44 12.90
CA ARG A 47 1.38 -12.72 13.56
C ARG A 47 -0.06 -13.15 13.34
N LEU A 48 -0.92 -12.24 12.89
CA LEU A 48 -2.33 -12.52 12.64
C LEU A 48 -2.50 -13.42 11.41
N SER A 49 -3.63 -14.13 11.39
CA SER A 49 -4.07 -14.85 10.20
C SER A 49 -4.35 -13.87 9.05
N PRO A 50 -4.33 -14.30 7.77
CA PRO A 50 -4.63 -13.41 6.65
C PRO A 50 -5.99 -12.69 6.76
N SER A 51 -7.00 -13.35 7.34
CA SER A 51 -8.32 -12.75 7.56
C SER A 51 -8.27 -11.64 8.61
N ASP A 52 -7.58 -11.90 9.72
CA ASP A 52 -7.48 -10.93 10.82
C ASP A 52 -6.53 -9.77 10.49
N GLN A 53 -5.54 -10.00 9.64
CA GLN A 53 -4.66 -8.95 9.12
C GLN A 53 -5.45 -7.83 8.45
N ALA A 54 -6.45 -8.18 7.64
CA ALA A 54 -7.29 -7.21 6.95
C ALA A 54 -8.04 -6.30 7.92
N THR A 55 -8.65 -6.86 8.95
CA THR A 55 -9.38 -6.11 9.99
C THR A 55 -8.45 -5.26 10.86
N ASN A 56 -7.18 -5.65 11.00
CA ASN A 56 -6.20 -4.93 11.81
C ASN A 56 -5.52 -3.74 11.10
N LEU A 57 -5.70 -3.57 9.77
CA LEU A 57 -5.05 -2.49 9.01
C LEU A 57 -5.34 -1.08 9.55
N PRO A 58 -6.58 -0.71 9.96
CA PRO A 58 -6.85 0.61 10.51
C PRO A 58 -6.06 0.92 11.79
N ALA A 59 -5.88 -0.06 12.68
CA ALA A 59 -5.08 0.10 13.89
C ALA A 59 -3.59 0.36 13.57
N VAL A 60 -3.08 -0.27 12.51
CA VAL A 60 -1.71 0.00 12.02
C VAL A 60 -1.60 1.41 11.45
N VAL A 61 -2.61 1.91 10.71
CA VAL A 61 -2.64 3.30 10.22
C VAL A 61 -2.54 4.29 11.39
N THR A 62 -3.37 4.13 12.42
CA THR A 62 -3.35 4.99 13.61
C THR A 62 -1.98 4.99 14.27
N ALA A 63 -1.40 3.81 14.53
CA ALA A 63 -0.08 3.72 15.14
C ALA A 63 1.04 4.36 14.30
N ILE A 64 0.96 4.29 12.97
CA ILE A 64 1.90 4.97 12.08
C ILE A 64 1.71 6.48 12.13
N GLN A 65 0.48 6.97 12.00
CA GLN A 65 0.18 8.40 11.99
C GLN A 65 0.55 9.06 13.32
N ASP A 66 0.22 8.42 14.44
CA ASP A 66 0.58 8.89 15.77
C ASP A 66 2.09 9.05 15.91
N TYR A 67 2.86 8.07 15.45
CA TYR A 67 4.33 8.14 15.50
C TYR A 67 4.91 9.17 14.53
N LEU A 68 4.34 9.29 13.31
CA LEU A 68 4.82 10.22 12.29
C LEU A 68 4.83 11.67 12.79
N ARG A 69 3.83 12.08 13.59
CA ARG A 69 3.78 13.45 14.14
C ARG A 69 5.02 13.75 14.97
N TYR A 70 5.41 12.86 15.88
CA TYR A 70 6.63 13.02 16.68
C TYR A 70 7.90 12.94 15.84
N LEU A 71 7.95 12.01 14.87
CA LEU A 71 9.13 11.83 14.02
C LEU A 71 9.41 13.08 13.16
N LEU A 72 8.37 13.68 12.60
CA LEU A 72 8.46 14.89 11.79
C LEU A 72 8.72 16.14 12.63
N THR A 73 8.17 16.21 13.84
CA THR A 73 8.54 17.26 14.81
C THR A 73 10.03 17.21 15.16
N LEU A 74 10.58 16.02 15.42
CA LEU A 74 12.02 15.86 15.69
C LEU A 74 12.88 16.26 14.48
N ASP A 75 12.47 15.88 13.27
CA ASP A 75 13.13 16.27 12.02
C ASP A 75 13.21 17.80 11.86
N LEU A 76 12.09 18.50 12.03
CA LEU A 76 12.05 19.96 11.94
C LEU A 76 12.88 20.64 13.04
N ALA A 77 12.78 20.15 14.28
CA ALA A 77 13.55 20.67 15.41
C ALA A 77 15.06 20.56 15.17
N LEU A 78 15.53 19.43 14.61
CA LEU A 78 16.93 19.24 14.26
C LEU A 78 17.40 20.12 13.08
N CYS A 79 16.49 20.51 12.21
CA CYS A 79 16.76 21.52 11.19
C CYS A 79 16.73 22.96 11.72
N GLY A 80 16.51 23.17 13.03
CA GLY A 80 16.37 24.50 13.63
C GLY A 80 15.15 25.27 13.13
N LYS A 81 14.11 24.58 12.64
CA LYS A 81 12.88 25.21 12.17
C LYS A 81 11.84 25.23 13.30
N PRO A 82 11.07 26.32 13.44
CA PRO A 82 10.00 26.36 14.43
C PRO A 82 8.95 25.30 14.11
N VAL A 83 8.43 24.65 15.14
CA VAL A 83 7.38 23.63 15.04
C VAL A 83 6.11 24.20 15.65
N SER A 84 5.08 24.37 14.83
CA SER A 84 3.78 24.91 15.29
C SER A 84 3.88 26.25 16.01
N GLY A 85 4.84 27.09 15.60
CA GLY A 85 5.08 28.40 16.22
C GLY A 85 6.03 28.37 17.43
N GLU A 86 6.48 27.19 17.87
CA GLU A 86 7.41 27.02 18.98
C GLU A 86 8.84 26.73 18.53
N ASP A 87 9.81 27.25 19.29
CA ASP A 87 11.23 26.93 19.13
C ASP A 87 11.59 25.70 19.97
N VAL A 88 11.80 24.57 19.29
CA VAL A 88 12.21 23.31 19.90
C VAL A 88 13.72 23.13 19.73
N ASP A 89 14.48 23.29 20.81
CA ASP A 89 15.92 23.04 20.80
C ASP A 89 16.18 21.54 20.93
N ALA A 90 16.47 20.89 19.80
CA ALA A 90 16.84 19.49 19.73
C ALA A 90 18.32 19.36 19.34
N THR A 91 19.10 18.71 20.21
CA THR A 91 20.52 18.48 20.00
C THR A 91 20.77 17.04 19.58
N LEU A 92 21.52 16.85 18.50
CA LEU A 92 22.00 15.54 18.05
C LEU A 92 23.25 15.15 18.84
N ILE A 93 23.14 14.12 19.69
CA ILE A 93 24.27 13.55 20.45
C ILE A 93 25.07 12.60 19.56
N ARG A 94 24.37 11.75 18.79
CA ARG A 94 24.92 10.83 17.79
C ARG A 94 23.86 10.53 16.74
N GLU A 95 24.27 10.09 15.56
CA GLU A 95 23.29 9.68 14.56
C GLU A 95 22.43 8.50 15.03
N PRO A 96 21.09 8.63 14.99
CA PRO A 96 20.21 7.53 15.36
C PRO A 96 20.31 6.40 14.33
N GLN A 97 20.25 5.17 14.81
CA GLN A 97 20.32 3.97 13.98
C GLN A 97 19.03 3.17 14.09
N PHE A 98 18.48 2.79 12.94
CA PHE A 98 17.23 2.05 12.86
C PHE A 98 17.44 0.78 12.04
N ALA A 99 16.83 -0.33 12.45
CA ALA A 99 16.89 -1.57 11.70
C ALA A 99 15.51 -2.02 11.22
N TRP A 100 15.28 -1.88 9.91
CA TRP A 100 14.05 -2.29 9.24
C TRP A 100 14.27 -3.59 8.50
N ARG A 101 13.20 -4.38 8.33
CA ARG A 101 13.20 -5.57 7.49
C ARG A 101 12.51 -5.24 6.17
N PRO A 102 13.27 -5.09 5.06
CA PRO A 102 12.68 -4.86 3.74
C PRO A 102 11.86 -6.05 3.27
N THR A 103 10.76 -5.80 2.55
CA THR A 103 9.83 -6.84 2.06
C THR A 103 9.76 -6.93 0.54
N LEU A 104 10.28 -5.94 -0.18
CA LEU A 104 10.25 -5.92 -1.65
C LEU A 104 11.52 -6.49 -2.28
N GLY A 105 12.59 -6.67 -1.50
CA GLY A 105 13.80 -7.35 -1.94
C GLY A 105 13.54 -8.82 -2.28
N ALA A 106 14.28 -9.36 -3.24
CA ALA A 106 14.24 -10.77 -3.59
C ALA A 106 14.57 -11.62 -2.35
N GLY A 107 13.57 -12.35 -1.86
CA GLY A 107 13.73 -13.22 -0.69
C GLY A 107 14.81 -14.25 -0.94
N GLY A 108 15.83 -14.27 -0.07
CA GLY A 108 16.78 -15.38 -0.02
C GLY A 108 16.11 -16.58 0.66
N ILE A 109 16.18 -17.75 0.03
CA ILE A 109 15.70 -19.07 0.52
C ILE A 109 14.20 -19.08 0.90
N PRO A 110 13.36 -19.87 0.19
CA PRO A 110 11.95 -20.02 0.56
C PRO A 110 11.75 -20.38 2.04
N GLY A 111 10.91 -19.62 2.74
CA GLY A 111 10.61 -19.82 4.16
C GLY A 111 11.55 -19.10 5.15
N ARG A 112 12.63 -18.45 4.67
CA ARG A 112 13.47 -17.58 5.50
C ARG A 112 13.07 -16.12 5.34
N GLU A 113 12.98 -15.41 6.46
CA GLU A 113 12.72 -13.97 6.44
C GLU A 113 13.96 -13.20 5.99
N ASN A 114 13.74 -12.10 5.26
CA ASN A 114 14.81 -11.15 4.95
C ASN A 114 15.48 -10.64 6.23
N GLU A 115 16.78 -10.38 6.14
CA GLU A 115 17.54 -9.83 7.24
C GLU A 115 17.13 -8.38 7.52
N ARG A 116 17.34 -7.93 8.77
CA ARG A 116 17.12 -6.53 9.12
C ARG A 116 18.31 -5.72 8.63
N ILE A 117 18.03 -4.67 7.86
CA ILE A 117 19.02 -3.74 7.36
C ILE A 117 19.08 -2.56 8.34
N LYS A 118 20.29 -2.23 8.79
CA LYS A 118 20.53 -1.05 9.62
C LYS A 118 20.78 0.15 8.71
N GLY A 119 20.07 1.24 8.96
CA GLY A 119 20.35 2.55 8.37
C GLY A 119 20.54 3.61 9.44
N GLN A 120 21.18 4.69 9.05
CA GLN A 120 21.51 5.85 9.89
C GLN A 120 20.61 7.03 9.53
N GLY A 121 20.40 7.91 10.52
CA GLY A 121 19.69 9.16 10.34
C GLY A 121 18.17 9.04 10.38
N ILE A 122 17.52 10.18 10.60
CA ILE A 122 16.06 10.29 10.72
C ILE A 122 15.38 10.09 9.37
N ASP A 123 16.00 10.52 8.26
CA ASP A 123 15.45 10.30 6.93
C ASP A 123 15.22 8.82 6.62
N TYR A 124 16.14 7.93 7.04
CA TYR A 124 15.97 6.50 6.86
C TYR A 124 14.69 5.97 7.55
N GLU A 125 14.42 6.44 8.76
CA GLU A 125 13.19 6.10 9.49
C GLU A 125 11.97 6.74 8.84
N ILE A 126 12.02 8.03 8.46
CA ILE A 126 10.92 8.74 7.78
C ILE A 126 10.50 8.00 6.51
N PHE A 127 11.47 7.58 5.69
CA PHE A 127 11.20 6.86 4.46
C PHE A 127 10.54 5.52 4.72
N PHE A 128 11.03 4.72 5.67
CA PHE A 128 10.42 3.43 5.98
C PHE A 128 9.01 3.57 6.57
N VAL A 129 8.78 4.56 7.43
CA VAL A 129 7.48 4.76 8.08
C VAL A 129 6.43 5.23 7.06
N HIS A 130 6.76 6.20 6.20
CA HIS A 130 5.86 6.64 5.13
C HIS A 130 5.65 5.57 4.06
N HIS A 131 6.71 4.85 3.68
CA HIS A 131 6.59 3.71 2.76
C HIS A 131 5.62 2.66 3.33
N THR A 132 5.78 2.30 4.60
CA THR A 132 4.89 1.35 5.27
C THR A 132 3.45 1.87 5.30
N LEU A 133 3.24 3.16 5.56
CA LEU A 133 1.92 3.77 5.48
C LEU A 133 1.31 3.63 4.08
N ALA A 134 2.08 3.92 3.03
CA ALA A 134 1.61 3.80 1.65
C ALA A 134 1.21 2.35 1.30
N LEU A 135 1.98 1.37 1.77
CA LEU A 135 1.64 -0.05 1.60
C LEU A 135 0.34 -0.41 2.35
N VAL A 136 0.14 0.09 3.58
CA VAL A 136 -1.11 -0.11 4.33
C VAL A 136 -2.31 0.48 3.60
N GLN A 137 -2.16 1.67 3.00
CA GLN A 137 -3.22 2.26 2.19
C GLN A 137 -3.55 1.40 0.96
N ASN A 138 -2.55 0.87 0.25
CA ASN A 138 -2.78 -0.09 -0.85
C ASN A 138 -3.51 -1.35 -0.38
N LEU A 139 -3.18 -1.88 0.80
CA LEU A 139 -3.87 -3.04 1.40
C LEU A 139 -5.32 -2.72 1.80
N LEU A 140 -5.60 -1.52 2.30
CA LEU A 140 -6.96 -1.06 2.57
C LEU A 140 -7.78 -0.93 1.27
N ALA A 141 -7.17 -0.39 0.21
CA ALA A 141 -7.79 -0.36 -1.11
C ALA A 141 -8.14 -1.77 -1.60
N ARG A 142 -7.19 -2.69 -1.49
CA ARG A 142 -7.38 -4.10 -1.82
C ARG A 142 -8.52 -4.73 -1.03
N GLN A 143 -8.56 -4.54 0.28
CA GLN A 143 -9.61 -5.10 1.13
C GLN A 143 -11.00 -4.55 0.76
N SER A 144 -11.09 -3.24 0.48
CA SER A 144 -12.37 -2.64 0.06
C SER A 144 -12.91 -3.22 -1.25
N LEU A 145 -12.02 -3.68 -2.15
CA LEU A 145 -12.41 -4.26 -3.43
C LEU A 145 -12.72 -5.75 -3.36
N LEU A 146 -12.28 -6.46 -2.31
CA LEU A 146 -12.48 -7.91 -2.19
C LEU A 146 -13.98 -8.27 -2.21
N GLY A 147 -14.83 -7.45 -1.56
CA GLY A 147 -16.27 -7.65 -1.53
C GLY A 147 -16.96 -7.60 -2.90
N LEU A 148 -16.32 -6.98 -3.92
CA LEU A 148 -16.85 -6.96 -5.29
C LEU A 148 -16.79 -8.33 -5.98
N TYR A 149 -16.01 -9.25 -5.41
CA TYR A 149 -15.76 -10.58 -5.94
C TYR A 149 -16.37 -11.70 -5.08
N ALA A 150 -17.23 -11.35 -4.13
CA ALA A 150 -17.96 -12.32 -3.32
C ALA A 150 -18.94 -13.13 -4.17
N SER A 151 -19.33 -14.32 -3.68
CA SER A 151 -20.30 -15.20 -4.33
C SER A 151 -21.68 -14.55 -4.49
N THR A 152 -22.06 -13.70 -3.54
CA THR A 152 -23.27 -12.89 -3.60
C THR A 152 -22.93 -11.54 -4.23
N SER A 153 -23.65 -11.16 -5.29
CA SER A 153 -23.43 -9.88 -5.95
C SER A 153 -23.71 -8.72 -4.99
N PRO A 154 -22.77 -7.76 -4.84
CA PRO A 154 -22.98 -6.61 -3.96
C PRO A 154 -24.08 -5.70 -4.53
N THR A 155 -24.79 -5.00 -3.64
CA THR A 155 -25.75 -3.97 -4.06
C THR A 155 -25.02 -2.81 -4.77
N THR A 156 -25.74 -2.02 -5.56
CA THR A 156 -25.17 -0.83 -6.23
C THR A 156 -24.54 0.15 -5.25
N GLU A 157 -25.15 0.32 -4.07
CA GLU A 157 -24.63 1.16 -2.99
C GLU A 157 -23.32 0.60 -2.42
N GLN A 158 -23.28 -0.70 -2.12
CA GLN A 158 -22.07 -1.37 -1.63
C GLN A 158 -20.93 -1.30 -2.65
N ARG A 159 -21.23 -1.50 -3.94
CA ARG A 159 -20.26 -1.35 -5.02
C ARG A 159 -19.70 0.07 -5.07
N THR A 160 -20.57 1.07 -4.99
CA THR A 160 -20.18 2.48 -5.02
C THR A 160 -19.29 2.83 -3.82
N ALA A 161 -19.68 2.41 -2.61
CA ALA A 161 -18.90 2.62 -1.39
C ALA A 161 -17.52 1.94 -1.46
N ALA A 162 -17.45 0.70 -1.94
CA ALA A 162 -16.19 -0.02 -2.14
C ALA A 162 -15.24 0.71 -3.11
N ILE A 163 -15.76 1.16 -4.26
CA ILE A 163 -14.97 1.89 -5.25
C ILE A 163 -14.50 3.25 -4.70
N GLN A 164 -15.35 3.97 -3.97
CA GLN A 164 -15.00 5.25 -3.36
C GLN A 164 -13.92 5.08 -2.28
N ALA A 165 -14.04 4.06 -1.42
CA ALA A 165 -13.04 3.73 -0.42
C ALA A 165 -11.70 3.39 -1.08
N ALA A 166 -11.69 2.47 -2.05
CA ALA A 166 -10.48 2.11 -2.79
C ALA A 166 -9.83 3.32 -3.48
N THR A 167 -10.65 4.20 -4.07
CA THR A 167 -10.20 5.43 -4.72
C THR A 167 -9.47 6.34 -3.73
N LYS A 168 -10.06 6.57 -2.56
CA LYS A 168 -9.44 7.37 -1.49
C LYS A 168 -8.09 6.79 -1.09
N TYR A 169 -8.04 5.49 -0.82
CA TYR A 169 -6.83 4.84 -0.34
C TYR A 169 -5.70 4.84 -1.37
N LEU A 170 -5.98 4.54 -2.65
CA LEU A 170 -4.96 4.59 -3.71
C LEU A 170 -4.41 6.01 -3.94
N LYS A 171 -5.27 7.03 -3.88
CA LYS A 171 -4.83 8.43 -4.00
C LYS A 171 -3.90 8.84 -2.86
N VAL A 172 -4.19 8.41 -1.63
CA VAL A 172 -3.30 8.63 -0.47
C VAL A 172 -1.99 7.85 -0.63
N ALA A 173 -2.02 6.59 -1.05
CA ALA A 173 -0.80 5.81 -1.31
C ALA A 173 0.09 6.49 -2.37
N HIS A 174 -0.50 6.96 -3.47
CA HIS A 174 0.21 7.68 -4.52
C HIS A 174 0.85 8.97 -3.99
N SER A 175 0.12 9.75 -3.19
CA SER A 175 0.60 11.02 -2.66
C SER A 175 1.72 10.84 -1.62
N LEU A 176 1.72 9.74 -0.87
CA LEU A 176 2.82 9.36 0.04
C LEU A 176 4.12 9.03 -0.70
N HIS A 177 4.06 8.23 -1.78
CA HIS A 177 5.24 7.97 -2.61
C HIS A 177 5.74 9.25 -3.29
N SER A 178 4.80 10.10 -3.74
CA SER A 178 5.12 11.42 -4.31
C SER A 178 5.82 12.32 -3.30
N TYR A 179 5.38 12.32 -2.05
CA TYR A 179 5.97 13.08 -0.96
C TYR A 179 7.41 12.64 -0.68
N LEU A 180 7.68 11.32 -0.63
CA LEU A 180 9.03 10.80 -0.43
C LEU A 180 9.99 11.19 -1.55
N LEU A 181 9.53 11.11 -2.80
CA LEU A 181 10.31 11.53 -3.97
C LEU A 181 10.58 13.04 -3.97
N LEU A 182 9.60 13.86 -3.56
CA LEU A 182 9.78 15.30 -3.42
C LEU A 182 10.78 15.62 -2.31
N ARG A 183 10.64 14.99 -1.14
CA ARG A 183 11.56 15.16 -0.01
C ARG A 183 13.00 14.84 -0.41
N ALA A 184 13.23 13.74 -1.11
CA ALA A 184 14.56 13.37 -1.61
C ALA A 184 15.18 14.43 -2.53
N LYS A 185 14.36 15.09 -3.37
CA LYS A 185 14.81 16.14 -4.29
C LYS A 185 15.03 17.49 -3.61
N SER A 186 14.36 17.74 -2.48
CA SER A 186 14.45 18.98 -1.72
C SER A 186 15.51 18.97 -0.63
N SER A 187 16.26 17.87 -0.48
CA SER A 187 17.37 17.76 0.46
C SER A 187 18.48 18.76 0.12
N THR A 188 18.83 19.62 1.07
CA THR A 188 19.93 20.60 0.95
C THR A 188 21.30 19.98 1.21
N ASP A 189 21.34 18.86 1.94
CA ASP A 189 22.57 18.24 2.45
C ASP A 189 23.15 17.20 1.47
N GLY A 190 22.70 17.27 0.21
CA GLY A 190 23.05 16.33 -0.85
C GLY A 190 22.05 15.17 -1.00
N PRO A 191 22.34 14.22 -1.90
CA PRO A 191 21.47 13.10 -2.16
C PRO A 191 21.39 12.17 -0.95
N LEU A 192 20.17 11.80 -0.57
CA LEU A 192 19.95 10.83 0.51
C LEU A 192 20.61 9.49 0.17
N HIS A 193 21.47 9.01 1.07
CA HIS A 193 22.18 7.76 0.90
C HIS A 193 21.67 6.69 1.86
N PHE A 194 20.89 5.74 1.34
CA PHE A 194 20.44 4.57 2.10
C PHE A 194 21.27 3.33 1.77
N PRO A 195 21.37 2.34 2.69
CA PRO A 195 22.02 1.07 2.37
C PRO A 195 21.39 0.44 1.11
N PRO A 196 22.18 -0.05 0.13
CA PRO A 196 21.63 -0.63 -1.10
C PRO A 196 20.71 -1.85 -0.87
N SER A 197 20.89 -2.55 0.25
CA SER A 197 20.05 -3.66 0.67
C SER A 197 18.67 -3.22 1.22
N ALA A 198 18.48 -1.93 1.52
CA ALA A 198 17.21 -1.33 1.92
C ALA A 198 16.35 -0.98 0.70
N VAL A 199 16.10 -1.98 -0.16
CA VAL A 199 15.44 -1.85 -1.46
C VAL A 199 14.13 -1.04 -1.38
N ASP A 200 13.31 -1.32 -0.37
CA ASP A 200 12.01 -0.70 -0.12
C ASP A 200 12.04 0.84 -0.14
N VAL A 201 13.13 1.47 0.35
CA VAL A 201 13.23 2.93 0.48
C VAL A 201 14.09 3.61 -0.59
N SER A 202 14.60 2.84 -1.57
CA SER A 202 15.29 3.41 -2.72
C SER A 202 14.37 4.30 -3.56
N LEU A 203 14.91 5.34 -4.18
CA LEU A 203 14.13 6.32 -4.93
C LEU A 203 13.47 5.69 -6.16
N GLU A 204 14.15 4.76 -6.80
CA GLU A 204 13.65 4.02 -7.95
C GLU A 204 12.46 3.13 -7.56
N VAL A 205 12.51 2.46 -6.39
CA VAL A 205 11.36 1.69 -5.89
C VAL A 205 10.20 2.61 -5.52
N GLN A 206 10.45 3.76 -4.87
CA GLN A 206 9.38 4.72 -4.56
C GLN A 206 8.73 5.26 -5.84
N SER A 207 9.51 5.55 -6.88
CA SER A 207 8.99 5.93 -8.20
C SER A 207 8.20 4.81 -8.87
N ALA A 208 8.69 3.57 -8.78
CA ALA A 208 7.98 2.42 -9.32
C ALA A 208 6.63 2.21 -8.64
N LEU A 209 6.57 2.28 -7.31
CA LEU A 209 5.33 2.13 -6.54
C LEU A 209 4.37 3.29 -6.80
N GLN A 210 4.87 4.51 -6.96
CA GLN A 210 4.06 5.66 -7.38
C GLN A 210 3.37 5.41 -8.73
N HIS A 211 4.12 4.88 -9.72
CA HIS A 211 3.57 4.51 -11.02
C HIS A 211 2.63 3.31 -10.95
N LEU A 212 2.96 2.29 -10.15
CA LEU A 212 2.12 1.12 -9.95
C LEU A 212 0.75 1.51 -9.38
N THR A 213 0.73 2.30 -8.30
CA THR A 213 -0.52 2.81 -7.71
C THR A 213 -1.31 3.67 -8.69
N ARG A 214 -0.64 4.43 -9.58
CA ARG A 214 -1.33 5.17 -10.65
C ARG A 214 -1.99 4.23 -11.67
N ALA A 215 -1.31 3.15 -12.06
CA ALA A 215 -1.88 2.15 -12.95
C ALA A 215 -3.11 1.46 -12.32
N GLU A 216 -3.00 1.07 -11.06
CA GLU A 216 -4.11 0.49 -10.28
C GLU A 216 -5.29 1.47 -10.17
N PHE A 217 -5.03 2.76 -9.94
CA PHE A 217 -6.06 3.79 -9.86
C PHE A 217 -6.78 3.99 -11.21
N ASN A 218 -6.04 4.09 -12.32
CA ASN A 218 -6.66 4.16 -13.64
C ASN A 218 -7.55 2.94 -13.92
N LEU A 219 -7.09 1.73 -13.56
CA LEU A 219 -7.89 0.51 -13.70
C LEU A 219 -9.11 0.48 -12.77
N LEU A 220 -9.03 1.06 -11.58
CA LEU A 220 -10.19 1.21 -10.70
C LEU A 220 -11.24 2.13 -11.34
N CYS A 221 -10.81 3.23 -11.98
CA CYS A 221 -11.71 4.10 -12.74
C CYS A 221 -12.35 3.39 -13.93
N VAL A 222 -11.67 2.42 -14.53
CA VAL A 222 -12.23 1.55 -15.58
C VAL A 222 -13.24 0.58 -14.98
N LEU A 223 -12.90 -0.12 -13.90
CA LEU A 223 -13.74 -1.11 -13.23
C LEU A 223 -15.09 -0.52 -12.78
N LYS A 224 -15.11 0.77 -12.43
CA LYS A 224 -16.33 1.48 -12.06
C LYS A 224 -17.42 1.36 -13.13
N ASP A 225 -17.04 1.44 -14.39
CA ASP A 225 -17.94 1.55 -15.53
C ASP A 225 -17.90 0.33 -16.46
N ASP A 226 -17.04 -0.64 -16.18
CA ASP A 226 -16.94 -1.90 -16.93
C ASP A 226 -17.93 -2.92 -16.35
N PRO A 227 -18.98 -3.32 -17.10
CA PRO A 227 -19.99 -4.25 -16.61
C PRO A 227 -19.53 -5.71 -16.69
N TYR A 228 -18.53 -6.02 -17.51
CA TYR A 228 -18.17 -7.40 -17.83
C TYR A 228 -17.61 -8.22 -16.66
N PRO A 229 -16.77 -7.66 -15.77
CA PRO A 229 -16.35 -8.37 -14.58
C PRO A 229 -17.53 -8.85 -13.72
N ALA A 230 -18.53 -7.99 -13.51
CA ALA A 230 -19.72 -8.34 -12.72
C ALA A 230 -20.56 -9.40 -13.43
N LEU A 231 -20.79 -9.23 -14.74
CA LEU A 231 -21.57 -10.17 -15.54
C LEU A 231 -21.00 -11.60 -15.50
N LEU A 232 -19.67 -11.76 -15.55
CA LEU A 232 -19.05 -13.07 -15.45
C LEU A 232 -19.06 -13.67 -14.04
N ILE A 233 -19.14 -12.85 -13.00
CA ILE A 233 -19.31 -13.33 -11.62
C ILE A 233 -20.75 -13.83 -11.47
N GLN A 234 -21.73 -13.05 -11.94
CA GLN A 234 -23.16 -13.39 -11.89
C GLN A 234 -23.50 -14.66 -12.68
N SER A 235 -22.93 -14.84 -13.88
CA SER A 235 -23.18 -16.03 -14.70
C SER A 235 -22.75 -17.35 -14.05
N ARG A 236 -21.97 -17.28 -12.96
CA ARG A 236 -21.53 -18.43 -12.17
C ARG A 236 -22.41 -18.69 -10.95
N ASN A 237 -23.16 -17.70 -10.51
CA ASN A 237 -24.10 -17.86 -9.42
C ASN A 237 -25.34 -18.60 -9.96
N LYS A 238 -25.51 -19.87 -9.55
CA LYS A 238 -26.63 -20.72 -10.00
C LYS A 238 -27.99 -20.20 -9.54
N ASP A 239 -28.00 -19.39 -8.48
CA ASP A 239 -29.20 -18.84 -7.87
C ASP A 239 -29.53 -17.43 -8.42
N ASP A 240 -28.61 -16.82 -9.17
CA ASP A 240 -28.84 -15.54 -9.82
C ASP A 240 -29.64 -15.75 -11.12
N ARG A 241 -30.72 -14.98 -11.29
CA ARG A 241 -31.59 -14.99 -12.47
C ARG A 241 -31.41 -13.73 -13.33
N ASP A 242 -30.58 -12.77 -12.92
CA ASP A 242 -30.33 -11.52 -13.64
C ASP A 242 -29.46 -11.68 -14.88
N TRP A 243 -28.86 -12.86 -15.11
CA TRP A 243 -28.16 -13.19 -16.38
C TRP A 243 -29.08 -13.08 -17.61
N MET A 244 -30.40 -13.00 -17.41
CA MET A 244 -31.41 -12.75 -18.45
C MET A 244 -31.42 -11.29 -18.97
N ILE A 245 -30.74 -10.37 -18.30
CA ILE A 245 -30.64 -8.96 -18.72
C ILE A 245 -29.40 -8.79 -19.61
N ARG A 246 -29.57 -8.21 -20.81
CA ARG A 246 -28.45 -7.89 -21.72
C ARG A 246 -27.34 -7.17 -20.95
N PRO A 247 -26.05 -7.47 -21.23
CA PRO A 247 -24.95 -6.67 -20.71
C PRO A 247 -25.22 -5.18 -20.99
N PRO A 248 -25.03 -4.29 -20.00
CA PRO A 248 -25.15 -2.86 -20.21
C PRO A 248 -24.28 -2.41 -21.39
N THR A 249 -24.89 -1.73 -22.34
CA THR A 249 -24.19 -1.18 -23.50
C THR A 249 -23.28 -0.04 -23.03
N ILE A 250 -21.99 -0.09 -23.36
CA ILE A 250 -21.05 1.00 -23.04
C ILE A 250 -21.14 2.04 -24.17
N PRO A 251 -21.55 3.30 -23.90
CA PRO A 251 -21.59 4.33 -24.94
C PRO A 251 -20.21 4.54 -25.60
N LYS A 252 -20.18 4.80 -26.90
CA LYS A 252 -18.94 4.97 -27.69
C LYS A 252 -17.91 5.91 -27.07
N VAL A 253 -18.33 7.12 -26.71
CA VAL A 253 -17.45 8.12 -26.07
C VAL A 253 -16.85 7.57 -24.78
N ARG A 254 -17.64 6.81 -24.00
CA ARG A 254 -17.16 6.18 -22.78
C ARG A 254 -16.16 5.07 -23.08
N ALA A 255 -16.41 4.20 -24.07
CA ALA A 255 -15.49 3.16 -24.49
C ALA A 255 -14.12 3.73 -24.94
N GLN A 256 -14.11 4.87 -25.63
CA GLN A 256 -12.88 5.56 -26.01
C GLN A 256 -12.09 6.06 -24.78
N VAL A 257 -12.77 6.67 -23.81
CA VAL A 257 -12.16 7.10 -22.54
C VAL A 257 -11.57 5.91 -21.79
N LEU A 258 -12.32 4.81 -21.66
CA LEU A 258 -11.87 3.59 -21.00
C LEU A 258 -10.67 2.95 -21.71
N THR A 259 -10.66 2.96 -23.05
CA THR A 259 -9.52 2.50 -23.85
C THR A 259 -8.25 3.28 -23.47
N ARG A 260 -8.33 4.62 -23.46
CA ARG A 260 -7.17 5.48 -23.17
C ARG A 260 -6.68 5.33 -21.73
N LEU A 261 -7.60 5.16 -20.76
CA LEU A 261 -7.24 4.86 -19.37
C LEU A 261 -6.49 3.52 -19.23
N CYS A 262 -6.92 2.50 -19.97
CA CYS A 262 -6.24 1.21 -20.00
C CYS A 262 -4.84 1.32 -20.60
N ILE A 263 -4.66 2.11 -21.66
CA ILE A 263 -3.32 2.37 -22.23
C ILE A 263 -2.43 3.12 -21.22
N GLY A 264 -2.95 4.16 -20.56
CA GLY A 264 -2.21 4.89 -19.53
C GLY A 264 -1.81 4.00 -18.34
N ALA A 265 -2.69 3.09 -17.92
CA ALA A 265 -2.36 2.08 -16.91
C ALA A 265 -1.23 1.13 -17.38
N ALA A 266 -1.25 0.70 -18.64
CA ALA A 266 -0.19 -0.14 -19.20
C ALA A 266 1.17 0.59 -19.28
N GLU A 267 1.17 1.86 -19.64
CA GLU A 267 2.36 2.72 -19.68
C GLU A 267 2.97 2.85 -18.28
N HIS A 268 2.15 3.18 -17.27
CA HIS A 268 2.60 3.26 -15.88
C HIS A 268 3.12 1.93 -15.32
N ALA A 269 2.46 0.81 -15.64
CA ALA A 269 2.96 -0.51 -15.25
C ALA A 269 4.31 -0.85 -15.91
N SER A 270 4.53 -0.36 -17.14
CA SER A 270 5.81 -0.51 -17.85
C SER A 270 6.91 0.34 -17.17
N LEU A 271 6.61 1.60 -16.84
CA LEU A 271 7.53 2.47 -16.11
C LEU A 271 7.90 1.89 -14.74
N ALA A 272 6.91 1.37 -14.00
CA ALA A 272 7.16 0.68 -12.74
C ALA A 272 8.08 -0.53 -12.93
N THR A 273 7.86 -1.35 -13.95
CA THR A 273 8.70 -2.51 -14.25
C THR A 273 10.14 -2.12 -14.57
N VAL A 274 10.34 -1.05 -15.35
CA VAL A 274 11.67 -0.54 -15.68
C VAL A 274 12.39 -0.06 -14.42
N ALA A 275 11.72 0.75 -13.59
CA ALA A 275 12.30 1.27 -12.35
C ALA A 275 12.66 0.16 -11.35
N LEU A 276 11.86 -0.90 -11.24
CA LEU A 276 12.15 -2.05 -10.36
C LEU A 276 13.28 -2.97 -10.87
N LYS A 277 13.66 -2.87 -12.15
CA LYS A 277 14.75 -3.66 -12.76
C LYS A 277 16.11 -2.96 -12.69
N SER A 278 16.27 -1.99 -11.79
CA SER A 278 17.55 -1.35 -11.54
C SER A 278 18.63 -2.38 -11.14
N ASP A 279 19.83 -2.25 -11.69
CA ASP A 279 20.95 -3.17 -11.42
C ASP A 279 21.44 -3.08 -9.96
N SER A 280 21.09 -2.00 -9.26
CA SER A 280 21.53 -1.72 -7.88
C SER A 280 20.93 -2.65 -6.83
N TYR A 281 19.82 -3.33 -7.14
CA TYR A 281 19.14 -4.21 -6.17
C TYR A 281 18.25 -5.25 -6.87
N LYS A 282 17.96 -6.35 -6.18
CA LYS A 282 17.04 -7.38 -6.68
C LYS A 282 15.68 -7.24 -6.02
N VAL A 283 14.65 -6.93 -6.81
CA VAL A 283 13.24 -6.91 -6.38
C VAL A 283 12.63 -8.30 -6.45
N SER A 284 11.61 -8.54 -5.64
CA SER A 284 10.78 -9.75 -5.69
C SER A 284 10.23 -10.01 -7.09
N LYS A 285 10.41 -11.25 -7.55
CA LYS A 285 9.89 -11.74 -8.83
C LYS A 285 8.36 -11.61 -8.91
N ASP A 286 7.67 -11.83 -7.80
CA ASP A 286 6.21 -11.76 -7.75
C ASP A 286 5.68 -10.35 -8.04
N LEU A 287 6.37 -9.31 -7.56
CA LEU A 287 6.01 -7.92 -7.84
C LEU A 287 6.25 -7.58 -9.33
N LEU A 288 7.37 -8.05 -9.89
CA LEU A 288 7.67 -7.86 -11.33
C LEU A 288 6.63 -8.56 -12.22
N GLU A 289 6.25 -9.79 -11.87
CA GLU A 289 5.21 -10.55 -12.58
C GLU A 289 3.83 -9.90 -12.47
N TYR A 290 3.53 -9.31 -11.32
CA TYR A 290 2.31 -8.54 -11.11
C TYR A 290 2.27 -7.27 -11.98
N CYS A 291 3.34 -6.47 -12.02
CA CYS A 291 3.44 -5.29 -12.89
C CYS A 291 3.27 -5.67 -14.36
N GLU A 292 3.91 -6.75 -14.80
CA GLU A 292 3.75 -7.28 -16.14
C GLU A 292 2.31 -7.80 -16.39
N GLY A 293 1.69 -8.37 -15.36
CA GLY A 293 0.28 -8.75 -15.34
C GLY A 293 -0.65 -7.58 -15.62
N ILE A 294 -0.52 -6.50 -14.86
CA ILE A 294 -1.26 -5.24 -15.09
C ILE A 294 -1.02 -4.75 -16.51
N ARG A 295 0.23 -4.70 -16.97
CA ARG A 295 0.56 -4.19 -18.30
C ARG A 295 -0.18 -4.97 -19.40
N ARG A 296 -0.15 -6.30 -19.36
CA ARG A 296 -0.83 -7.15 -20.34
C ARG A 296 -2.35 -7.07 -20.24
N ALA A 297 -2.89 -7.17 -19.02
CA ALA A 297 -4.33 -7.08 -18.78
C ALA A 297 -4.90 -5.73 -19.24
N SER A 298 -4.19 -4.64 -18.98
CA SER A 298 -4.63 -3.30 -19.39
C SER A 298 -4.61 -3.15 -20.92
N ARG A 299 -3.56 -3.62 -21.62
CA ARG A 299 -3.55 -3.60 -23.09
C ARG A 299 -4.67 -4.46 -23.70
N ALA A 300 -4.95 -5.61 -23.09
CA ALA A 300 -6.05 -6.47 -23.52
C ALA A 300 -7.41 -5.81 -23.29
N LYS A 301 -7.65 -5.17 -22.13
CA LYS A 301 -8.84 -4.35 -21.86
C LYS A 301 -9.03 -3.25 -22.90
N ALA A 302 -7.96 -2.54 -23.27
CA ALA A 302 -8.02 -1.53 -24.32
C ALA A 302 -8.48 -2.11 -25.66
N CYS A 303 -7.91 -3.25 -26.07
CA CYS A 303 -8.32 -3.96 -27.29
C CYS A 303 -9.77 -4.45 -27.20
N ARG A 304 -10.21 -4.93 -26.04
CA ARG A 304 -11.61 -5.33 -25.81
C ARG A 304 -12.57 -4.15 -25.97
N PHE A 305 -12.26 -2.98 -25.41
CA PHE A 305 -13.13 -1.80 -25.58
C PHE A 305 -13.20 -1.34 -27.03
N GLN A 306 -12.10 -1.46 -27.80
CA GLN A 306 -12.14 -1.26 -29.25
C GLN A 306 -13.01 -2.29 -29.95
N ALA A 307 -12.93 -3.57 -29.58
CA ALA A 307 -13.79 -4.61 -30.12
C ALA A 307 -15.28 -4.30 -29.89
N LEU A 308 -15.64 -3.86 -28.69
CA LEU A 308 -17.01 -3.49 -28.35
C LEU A 308 -17.51 -2.28 -29.16
N ASP A 309 -16.66 -1.27 -29.39
CA ASP A 309 -17.03 -0.12 -30.22
C ASP A 309 -17.26 -0.52 -31.69
N GLU A 310 -16.40 -1.37 -32.25
CA GLU A 310 -16.54 -1.87 -33.62
C GLU A 310 -17.78 -2.76 -33.78
N ASP A 311 -18.06 -3.62 -32.79
CA ASP A 311 -19.25 -4.48 -32.79
C ASP A 311 -20.54 -3.65 -32.76
N MET A 312 -20.60 -2.63 -31.90
CA MET A 312 -21.72 -1.69 -31.87
C MET A 312 -21.87 -0.88 -33.16
N ALA A 313 -20.78 -0.63 -33.87
CA ALA A 313 -20.79 0.01 -35.20
C ALA A 313 -21.17 -0.96 -36.33
N GLY A 314 -21.52 -2.22 -36.02
CA GLY A 314 -21.88 -3.24 -37.00
C GLY A 314 -20.69 -3.87 -37.71
N SER A 315 -19.45 -3.63 -37.27
CA SER A 315 -18.22 -4.17 -37.85
C SER A 315 -17.69 -5.36 -37.04
N THR A 316 -18.52 -6.40 -36.90
CA THR A 316 -18.24 -7.60 -36.09
C THR A 316 -16.95 -8.32 -36.51
N GLY A 317 -16.64 -8.39 -37.81
CA GLY A 317 -15.39 -8.97 -38.29
C GLY A 317 -14.16 -8.27 -37.70
N LYS A 318 -14.17 -6.93 -37.66
CA LYS A 318 -13.10 -6.12 -37.06
C LYS A 318 -13.09 -6.21 -35.54
N ALA A 319 -14.25 -6.34 -34.90
CA ALA A 319 -14.35 -6.59 -33.46
C ALA A 319 -13.65 -7.91 -33.07
N ILE A 320 -13.87 -8.99 -33.82
CA ILE A 320 -13.19 -10.28 -33.61
C ILE A 320 -11.67 -10.12 -33.78
N ALA A 321 -11.21 -9.34 -34.77
CA ALA A 321 -9.78 -9.07 -34.94
C ALA A 321 -9.18 -8.35 -33.70
N TRP A 322 -9.88 -7.38 -33.12
CA TRP A 322 -9.45 -6.75 -31.86
C TRP A 322 -9.41 -7.73 -30.69
N LEU A 323 -10.36 -8.67 -30.58
CA LEU A 323 -10.32 -9.71 -29.57
C LEU A 323 -9.14 -10.66 -29.78
N ARG A 324 -8.78 -10.99 -31.02
CA ARG A 324 -7.55 -11.75 -31.32
C ARG A 324 -6.29 -11.02 -30.85
N ALA A 325 -6.22 -9.70 -31.01
CA ALA A 325 -5.13 -8.88 -30.48
C ALA A 325 -5.09 -8.93 -28.94
N ALA A 326 -6.26 -8.84 -28.28
CA ALA A 326 -6.37 -8.97 -26.82
C ALA A 326 -5.90 -10.34 -26.32
N ARG A 327 -6.33 -11.42 -26.97
CA ARG A 327 -5.91 -12.81 -26.69
C ARG A 327 -4.40 -12.96 -26.79
N ASN A 328 -3.80 -12.46 -27.88
CA ASN A 328 -2.35 -12.49 -28.05
C ASN A 328 -1.63 -11.75 -26.91
N GLY A 329 -2.10 -10.56 -26.54
CA GLY A 329 -1.53 -9.77 -25.45
C GLY A 329 -1.57 -10.47 -24.08
N LEU A 330 -2.57 -11.31 -23.85
CA LEU A 330 -2.71 -12.13 -22.64
C LEU A 330 -1.92 -13.45 -22.70
N GLY A 331 -1.33 -13.79 -23.85
CA GLY A 331 -0.64 -15.07 -24.07
C GLY A 331 -1.60 -16.24 -24.31
N LEU A 332 -2.84 -15.96 -24.71
CA LEU A 332 -3.81 -16.97 -25.13
C LEU A 332 -3.55 -17.37 -26.60
N GLU A 333 -3.84 -18.62 -26.93
CA GLU A 333 -3.74 -19.09 -28.32
C GLU A 333 -4.72 -18.32 -29.21
N VAL A 334 -4.21 -17.81 -30.34
CA VAL A 334 -5.00 -17.18 -31.40
C VAL A 334 -5.06 -18.17 -32.57
N GLY A 335 -6.22 -18.78 -32.78
CA GLY A 335 -6.43 -19.67 -33.92
C GLY A 335 -6.33 -18.89 -35.24
N LYS A 336 -5.64 -19.46 -36.24
CA LYS A 336 -5.44 -18.78 -37.53
C LYS A 336 -6.69 -18.79 -38.41
N ASP A 337 -7.48 -19.86 -38.43
CA ASP A 337 -8.64 -19.96 -39.33
C ASP A 337 -9.68 -20.90 -38.73
N GLY A 338 -10.79 -20.37 -38.18
CA GLY A 338 -12.09 -21.06 -37.94
C GLY A 338 -12.14 -22.37 -37.15
N ALA A 339 -11.01 -22.99 -36.80
CA ALA A 339 -10.91 -24.28 -36.17
C ALA A 339 -9.77 -24.21 -35.15
N ALA A 340 -10.07 -23.65 -33.98
CA ALA A 340 -9.25 -23.83 -32.81
C ALA A 340 -9.29 -25.32 -32.41
N LYS A 341 -8.42 -26.15 -32.98
CA LYS A 341 -8.00 -27.40 -32.34
C LYS A 341 -7.21 -27.03 -31.09
N SER A 342 -7.94 -26.63 -30.04
CA SER A 342 -7.36 -26.40 -28.73
C SER A 342 -6.70 -27.67 -28.26
N SER A 343 -5.40 -27.63 -27.96
CA SER A 343 -4.74 -28.67 -27.18
C SER A 343 -5.49 -28.80 -25.84
N GLY A 344 -6.17 -29.93 -25.61
CA GLY A 344 -7.03 -30.13 -24.43
C GLY A 344 -6.31 -29.95 -23.09
N LEU A 345 -4.98 -30.10 -23.08
CA LEU A 345 -4.13 -29.90 -21.91
C LEU A 345 -3.99 -28.42 -21.51
N GLY A 346 -4.01 -27.49 -22.47
CA GLY A 346 -3.92 -26.05 -22.21
C GLY A 346 -5.19 -25.51 -21.55
N LYS A 347 -6.36 -25.91 -22.06
CA LYS A 347 -7.67 -25.60 -21.48
C LYS A 347 -7.84 -26.18 -20.06
N LEU A 348 -7.35 -27.39 -19.82
CA LEU A 348 -7.35 -28.01 -18.49
C LEU A 348 -6.47 -27.25 -17.48
N LYS A 349 -5.25 -26.83 -17.88
CA LYS A 349 -4.37 -26.03 -17.01
C LYS A 349 -4.97 -24.66 -16.70
N ALA A 350 -5.50 -23.96 -17.70
CA ALA A 350 -6.18 -22.67 -17.53
C ALA A 350 -7.38 -22.81 -16.57
N SER A 351 -8.27 -23.78 -16.83
CA SER A 351 -9.42 -24.07 -15.97
C SER A 351 -9.03 -24.44 -14.53
N TRP A 352 -7.91 -25.14 -14.35
CA TRP A 352 -7.42 -25.47 -13.01
C TRP A 352 -6.85 -24.25 -12.27
N THR A 353 -6.05 -23.42 -12.94
CA THR A 353 -5.54 -22.17 -12.37
C THR A 353 -6.68 -21.20 -12.03
N GLU A 354 -7.72 -21.18 -12.84
CA GLU A 354 -8.93 -20.39 -12.62
C GLU A 354 -9.69 -20.85 -11.38
N ARG A 355 -9.98 -22.16 -11.25
CA ARG A 355 -10.63 -22.70 -10.05
C ARG A 355 -9.84 -22.42 -8.78
N ARG A 356 -8.51 -22.45 -8.87
CA ARG A 356 -7.63 -22.11 -7.74
C ARG A 356 -7.72 -20.63 -7.40
N GLU A 357 -7.78 -19.75 -8.38
CA GLU A 357 -7.92 -18.31 -8.17
C GLU A 357 -9.28 -17.96 -7.58
N ASP A 358 -10.35 -18.55 -8.08
CA ASP A 358 -11.70 -18.34 -7.53
C ASP A 358 -11.78 -18.82 -6.07
N LYS A 359 -11.17 -19.97 -5.76
CA LYS A 359 -11.07 -20.46 -4.37
C LYS A 359 -10.25 -19.53 -3.48
N LYS A 360 -9.25 -18.82 -4.02
CA LYS A 360 -8.50 -17.82 -3.25
C LYS A 360 -9.36 -16.59 -2.98
N ILE A 361 -10.09 -16.12 -3.99
CA ILE A 361 -11.01 -14.98 -3.87
C ILE A 361 -12.10 -15.29 -2.84
N GLU A 362 -12.78 -16.43 -2.98
CA GLU A 362 -13.84 -16.90 -2.07
C GLU A 362 -13.35 -17.00 -0.61
N LYS A 363 -12.11 -17.47 -0.43
CA LYS A 363 -11.49 -17.59 0.90
C LYS A 363 -10.81 -16.31 1.40
N GLY A 364 -10.85 -15.21 0.65
CA GLY A 364 -10.08 -14.01 0.97
C GLY A 364 -8.58 -14.26 1.16
N SER A 365 -8.03 -15.26 0.47
CA SER A 365 -6.64 -15.70 0.61
C SER A 365 -5.68 -14.56 0.27
N ALA A 366 -4.64 -14.34 1.09
CA ALA A 366 -3.68 -13.25 0.91
C ALA A 366 -3.15 -13.07 -0.53
N SER A 367 -3.01 -14.15 -1.28
CA SER A 367 -2.46 -14.19 -2.64
C SER A 367 -3.47 -14.00 -3.81
N TRP A 368 -4.68 -13.48 -3.58
CA TRP A 368 -5.64 -13.23 -4.68
C TRP A 368 -5.18 -12.10 -5.62
N GLY A 369 -5.52 -12.13 -6.90
CA GLY A 369 -5.18 -11.04 -7.85
C GLY A 369 -3.69 -10.81 -8.11
N MET A 370 -2.83 -11.78 -7.77
CA MET A 370 -1.37 -11.71 -8.00
C MET A 370 -0.99 -11.67 -9.48
N ASP A 371 -1.90 -12.02 -10.37
CA ASP A 371 -1.71 -12.04 -11.81
C ASP A 371 -1.98 -10.68 -12.48
N GLY A 372 -2.30 -9.63 -11.70
CA GLY A 372 -2.60 -8.31 -12.22
C GLY A 372 -3.90 -8.23 -13.02
N GLY A 373 -4.83 -9.18 -12.84
CA GLY A 373 -6.11 -9.23 -13.54
C GLY A 373 -6.07 -9.90 -14.91
N LYS A 374 -4.97 -10.57 -15.27
CA LYS A 374 -4.84 -11.31 -16.55
C LYS A 374 -5.91 -12.39 -16.71
N LEU A 375 -6.16 -13.18 -15.67
CA LEU A 375 -7.13 -14.29 -15.68
C LEU A 375 -8.55 -13.75 -15.78
N GLU A 376 -8.89 -12.69 -15.06
CA GLU A 376 -10.19 -12.04 -15.17
C GLU A 376 -10.42 -11.54 -16.60
N GLU A 377 -9.46 -10.81 -17.16
CA GLU A 377 -9.59 -10.26 -18.51
C GLU A 377 -9.59 -11.35 -19.58
N ALA A 378 -8.82 -12.42 -19.41
CA ALA A 378 -8.83 -13.59 -20.30
C ALA A 378 -10.23 -14.20 -20.42
N ARG A 379 -10.94 -14.35 -19.30
CA ARG A 379 -12.32 -14.88 -19.30
C ARG A 379 -13.27 -13.97 -20.06
N ILE A 380 -13.15 -12.65 -19.88
CA ILE A 380 -14.01 -11.68 -20.58
C ILE A 380 -13.75 -11.71 -22.08
N VAL A 381 -12.48 -11.70 -22.49
CA VAL A 381 -12.08 -11.77 -23.89
C VAL A 381 -12.54 -13.09 -24.51
N GLU A 382 -12.42 -14.21 -23.82
CA GLU A 382 -12.90 -15.53 -24.28
C GLU A 382 -14.41 -15.58 -24.46
N TYR A 383 -15.17 -15.07 -23.49
CA TYR A 383 -16.63 -14.98 -23.57
C TYR A 383 -17.07 -14.15 -24.78
N LEU A 384 -16.48 -12.98 -24.97
CA LEU A 384 -16.80 -12.10 -26.10
C LEU A 384 -16.37 -12.70 -27.44
N ASP A 385 -15.20 -13.34 -27.51
CA ASP A 385 -14.70 -13.97 -28.73
C ASP A 385 -15.64 -15.09 -29.17
N GLN A 386 -16.05 -15.97 -28.26
CA GLN A 386 -17.02 -17.03 -28.57
C GLN A 386 -18.37 -16.47 -29.03
N LYS A 387 -18.86 -15.43 -28.34
CA LYS A 387 -20.14 -14.78 -28.67
C LYS A 387 -20.08 -14.16 -30.07
N MET A 388 -19.09 -13.31 -30.34
CA MET A 388 -18.98 -12.57 -31.59
C MET A 388 -18.64 -13.47 -32.78
N ASN A 389 -17.82 -14.52 -32.61
CA ASN A 389 -17.60 -15.49 -33.69
C ASN A 389 -18.90 -16.21 -34.03
N LYS A 390 -19.68 -16.66 -33.04
CA LYS A 390 -20.98 -17.31 -33.29
C LYS A 390 -21.94 -16.37 -34.03
N GLU A 391 -22.03 -15.12 -33.61
CA GLU A 391 -22.88 -14.11 -34.26
C GLU A 391 -22.42 -13.83 -35.69
N ASN A 392 -21.11 -13.72 -35.91
CA ASN A 392 -20.55 -13.51 -37.24
C ASN A 392 -20.76 -14.72 -38.17
N ASP A 393 -20.57 -15.94 -37.69
CA ASP A 393 -20.72 -17.15 -38.50
C ASP A 393 -22.19 -17.45 -38.86
N THR A 394 -23.14 -16.96 -38.06
CA THR A 394 -24.57 -17.26 -38.23
C THR A 394 -25.39 -16.11 -38.83
N MET A 395 -25.02 -14.85 -38.57
CA MET A 395 -25.81 -13.68 -38.94
C MET A 395 -25.03 -12.71 -39.84
N ASN A 396 -23.84 -12.27 -39.41
CA ASN A 396 -23.19 -11.11 -40.04
C ASN A 396 -22.29 -11.48 -41.24
N ILE A 397 -21.70 -12.67 -41.23
CA ILE A 397 -20.85 -13.27 -42.28
C ILE A 397 -19.79 -12.27 -42.78
N GLN A 398 -19.11 -11.58 -41.85
CA GLN A 398 -18.07 -10.61 -42.18
C GLN A 398 -16.69 -11.26 -42.20
N LEU A 399 -15.84 -10.81 -43.12
CA LEU A 399 -14.43 -11.19 -43.11
C LEU A 399 -13.72 -10.61 -41.89
N VAL A 400 -12.93 -11.45 -41.20
CA VAL A 400 -12.12 -11.02 -40.06
C VAL A 400 -10.76 -10.54 -40.58
N PRO A 401 -10.42 -9.24 -40.47
CA PRO A 401 -9.14 -8.72 -40.94
C PRO A 401 -7.95 -9.19 -40.08
N GLU A 402 -6.73 -8.96 -40.56
CA GLU A 402 -5.54 -9.20 -39.75
C GLU A 402 -5.50 -8.25 -38.55
N TRP A 403 -5.23 -8.80 -37.36
CA TRP A 403 -5.30 -8.04 -36.10
C TRP A 403 -4.04 -7.23 -35.79
N LYS A 404 -2.87 -7.62 -36.31
CA LYS A 404 -1.60 -6.95 -35.97
C LYS A 404 -1.57 -5.47 -36.37
N PRO A 405 -2.03 -5.07 -37.58
CA PRO A 405 -2.05 -3.65 -37.96
C PRO A 405 -2.94 -2.80 -37.04
N LEU A 406 -3.99 -3.38 -36.46
CA LEU A 406 -4.90 -2.66 -35.55
C LEU A 406 -4.17 -2.16 -34.29
N LEU A 407 -3.14 -2.86 -33.80
CA LEU A 407 -2.40 -2.42 -32.62
C LEU A 407 -1.72 -1.05 -32.81
N ALA A 408 -1.39 -0.69 -34.06
CA ALA A 408 -0.80 0.62 -34.38
C ALA A 408 -1.84 1.75 -34.34
N THR A 409 -3.14 1.43 -34.33
CA THR A 409 -4.23 2.42 -34.26
C THR A 409 -4.72 2.67 -32.84
N LEU A 410 -4.08 2.06 -31.82
CA LEU A 410 -4.42 2.32 -30.42
C LEU A 410 -4.13 3.78 -30.07
N PRO A 411 -5.05 4.46 -29.36
CA PRO A 411 -4.83 5.85 -28.96
C PRO A 411 -3.77 5.95 -27.86
N SER A 412 -3.22 7.14 -27.68
CA SER A 412 -2.32 7.44 -26.57
C SER A 412 -3.01 7.30 -25.22
N GLY A 413 -2.22 6.93 -24.21
CA GLY A 413 -2.66 6.83 -22.82
C GLY A 413 -3.29 8.11 -22.29
N MET A 414 -4.23 7.93 -21.36
CA MET A 414 -4.80 9.00 -20.55
C MET A 414 -4.72 8.57 -19.09
N ASN A 415 -4.57 9.55 -18.19
CA ASN A 415 -4.53 9.33 -16.75
C ASN A 415 -5.65 10.10 -16.08
N MET A 416 -6.32 9.48 -15.11
CA MET A 416 -7.21 10.23 -14.24
C MET A 416 -6.39 11.14 -13.31
N PRO A 417 -6.85 12.36 -13.03
CA PRO A 417 -6.15 13.26 -12.12
C PRO A 417 -6.11 12.69 -10.69
N ILE A 418 -4.98 12.93 -10.04
CA ILE A 418 -4.78 12.70 -8.60
C ILE A 418 -4.22 14.02 -8.08
N ASP A 419 -5.08 14.80 -7.44
CA ASP A 419 -4.76 16.13 -6.92
C ASP A 419 -4.39 16.09 -5.44
N GLU A 420 -4.60 14.93 -4.81
CA GLU A 420 -4.27 14.67 -3.42
C GLU A 420 -2.77 14.83 -3.18
N LYS A 421 -2.43 15.73 -2.27
CA LYS A 421 -1.07 15.93 -1.78
C LYS A 421 -1.02 15.49 -0.33
N TRP A 422 -0.07 14.61 -0.01
CA TRP A 422 0.19 14.27 1.38
C TRP A 422 0.70 15.51 2.10
N LYS A 423 0.06 15.83 3.23
CA LYS A 423 0.47 16.93 4.11
C LYS A 423 0.98 16.31 5.41
N PRO A 424 2.27 16.46 5.72
CA PRO A 424 2.80 16.05 7.01
C PRO A 424 2.08 16.78 8.14
N THR A 425 1.68 16.06 9.17
CA THR A 425 1.16 16.63 10.42
C THR A 425 2.26 16.52 11.47
N VAL A 426 2.49 17.60 12.20
CA VAL A 426 3.44 17.67 13.32
C VAL A 426 2.65 17.74 14.63
N LEU A 427 3.34 17.81 15.77
CA LEU A 427 2.69 18.07 17.06
C LEU A 427 2.18 19.50 17.11
N GLU A 428 0.99 19.68 17.70
CA GLU A 428 0.38 20.99 17.91
C GLU A 428 1.04 21.71 19.10
N GLU A 429 0.79 23.01 19.22
CA GLU A 429 1.38 23.88 20.27
C GLU A 429 1.08 23.37 21.68
N ASP A 430 -0.15 22.94 21.96
CA ASP A 430 -0.56 22.39 23.26
C ASP A 430 0.14 21.07 23.59
N GLU A 431 0.33 20.21 22.59
CA GLU A 431 1.10 18.96 22.74
C GLU A 431 2.59 19.26 23.04
N LEU A 432 3.17 20.28 22.41
CA LEU A 432 4.55 20.73 22.65
C LEU A 432 4.70 21.37 24.03
N ALA A 433 3.81 22.29 24.40
CA ALA A 433 3.81 22.97 25.68
C ALA A 433 3.77 21.97 26.86
N ALA A 434 2.99 20.88 26.74
CA ALA A 434 2.92 19.81 27.74
C ALA A 434 4.24 19.03 27.91
N MET A 435 5.15 19.13 26.94
CA MET A 435 6.44 18.43 26.96
C MET A 435 7.61 19.30 27.44
N ARG A 436 7.36 20.58 27.74
CA ARG A 436 8.39 21.52 28.19
C ARG A 436 9.01 21.13 29.51
N ALA A 437 10.27 21.51 29.69
CA ALA A 437 10.88 21.51 31.01
C ALA A 437 10.07 22.46 31.92
N PRO A 438 9.89 22.15 33.22
CA PRO A 438 9.41 23.12 34.18
C PRO A 438 10.26 24.40 34.09
N PRO A 439 9.68 25.60 34.27
CA PRO A 439 10.46 26.82 34.31
C PRO A 439 11.61 26.65 35.31
N GLU A 440 12.84 26.92 34.89
CA GLU A 440 13.96 26.96 35.81
C GLU A 440 13.65 28.07 36.83
N HIS A 441 13.42 27.71 38.10
CA HIS A 441 13.33 28.67 39.19
C HIS A 441 14.72 29.26 39.44
N TYR A 442 15.16 30.15 38.56
CA TYR A 442 16.13 31.18 38.92
C TYR A 442 15.36 32.26 39.69
N ASP A 443 15.82 32.58 40.89
CA ASP A 443 15.32 33.61 41.81
C ASP A 443 14.15 33.23 42.72
N MET A 444 14.37 32.30 43.65
CA MET A 444 13.81 32.36 45.01
C MET A 444 14.78 31.74 46.04
N ALA A 445 16.08 31.97 45.86
CA ALA A 445 17.11 31.57 46.82
C ALA A 445 17.96 32.78 47.22
N ASP A 446 17.33 33.89 47.58
CA ASP A 446 17.93 34.86 48.50
C ASP A 446 16.84 35.77 49.09
N GLY A 447 16.84 35.96 50.40
CA GLY A 447 15.89 36.86 51.09
C GLY A 447 15.06 36.24 52.23
N GLY A 448 15.54 35.17 52.87
CA GLY A 448 14.91 34.60 54.06
C GLY A 448 15.91 34.26 55.15
N SER A 449 16.75 35.22 55.56
CA SER A 449 17.46 35.11 56.82
C SER A 449 16.45 35.14 57.97
N SER A 450 16.31 34.03 58.67
CA SER A 450 15.69 33.96 59.99
C SER A 450 16.60 33.12 60.87
N GLU A 451 17.48 33.81 61.60
CA GLU A 451 18.25 33.24 62.69
C GLU A 451 17.33 32.88 63.87
N ASP A 452 17.47 31.61 64.29
CA ASP A 452 17.40 31.01 65.62
C ASP A 452 16.11 31.06 66.48
N GLU A 453 15.52 29.88 66.71
CA GLU A 453 15.32 29.35 68.07
C GLU A 453 15.14 27.80 68.10
N ASP A 454 16.11 27.16 68.76
CA ASP A 454 16.14 25.91 69.54
C ASP A 454 15.22 24.67 69.24
N GLY A 455 15.89 23.52 69.07
CA GLY A 455 15.57 22.29 69.81
C GLY A 455 14.45 21.35 69.34
N SER A 456 14.70 20.49 68.34
CA SER A 456 14.19 19.09 68.36
C SER A 456 14.90 18.16 67.35
N PRO A 457 15.17 16.88 67.69
CA PRO A 457 15.94 15.98 66.83
C PRO A 457 15.13 15.42 65.65
N LYS A 458 15.81 15.33 64.51
CA LYS A 458 15.31 14.93 63.19
C LYS A 458 14.69 13.53 63.18
N GLN A 459 13.44 13.42 62.72
CA GLN A 459 12.82 12.16 62.30
C GLN A 459 13.43 11.67 60.97
N PRO A 460 13.68 10.36 60.80
CA PRO A 460 14.01 9.80 59.49
C PRO A 460 12.79 9.78 58.56
N VAL A 461 13.03 10.10 57.30
CA VAL A 461 12.03 10.20 56.24
C VAL A 461 11.46 8.81 55.93
N GLY A 462 10.14 8.62 56.06
CA GLY A 462 9.45 7.37 55.66
C GLY A 462 8.47 6.73 56.65
N ALA A 463 8.11 7.39 57.76
CA ALA A 463 7.11 6.86 58.71
C ALA A 463 5.70 7.40 58.43
N PHE A 464 4.73 6.50 58.25
CA PHE A 464 3.30 6.82 58.16
C PHE A 464 2.76 7.13 59.57
N PRO A 465 1.89 8.15 59.76
CA PRO A 465 1.39 8.49 61.10
C PRO A 465 0.61 7.33 61.71
N GLY A 466 1.07 6.79 62.85
CA GLY A 466 0.33 5.81 63.66
C GLY A 466 0.99 4.44 63.90
N THR A 467 2.24 4.22 63.49
CA THR A 467 2.95 2.94 63.74
C THR A 467 4.12 3.10 64.71
N HIS A 468 3.81 3.41 65.98
CA HIS A 468 4.76 3.34 67.08
C HIS A 468 4.44 2.14 67.96
N GLY A 469 5.20 1.06 67.80
CA GLY A 469 5.14 -0.12 68.65
C GLY A 469 4.99 -1.40 67.84
N ASP A 470 5.93 -2.32 68.06
CA ASP A 470 5.87 -3.74 67.67
C ASP A 470 6.42 -4.12 66.29
N TYR A 471 7.74 -3.95 66.10
CA TYR A 471 8.56 -5.00 65.46
C TYR A 471 9.96 -5.03 66.11
N GLY A 472 10.02 -5.54 67.35
CA GLY A 472 11.27 -5.98 67.98
C GLY A 472 11.64 -7.38 67.49
N GLY A 473 12.45 -7.46 66.44
CA GLY A 473 13.02 -8.71 65.93
C GLY A 473 14.10 -9.24 66.88
N ASN A 474 13.82 -10.36 67.54
CA ASN A 474 14.74 -11.07 68.40
C ASN A 474 15.27 -12.31 67.64
N VAL A 475 16.46 -12.22 67.02
CA VAL A 475 17.18 -13.39 66.49
C VAL A 475 18.69 -13.22 66.71
N THR A 476 19.16 -13.80 67.81
CA THR A 476 20.50 -14.41 67.98
C THR A 476 20.28 -15.54 69.00
N THR A 477 20.66 -16.79 68.78
CA THR A 477 22.04 -17.28 68.94
C THR A 477 22.16 -18.74 68.50
N THR A 478 23.33 -19.07 67.99
CA THR A 478 23.81 -20.37 67.49
C THR A 478 24.51 -21.20 68.59
N TYR A 479 24.49 -22.54 68.47
CA TYR A 479 25.26 -23.60 69.20
C TYR A 479 24.92 -23.77 70.70
N TYR A 480 24.63 -24.94 71.29
CA TYR A 480 24.93 -26.36 71.06
C TYR A 480 23.68 -27.24 71.23
#